data_AF-A0A7S4C7Y7-F1
#
_entry.id   AF-A0A7S4C7Y7-F1
#
_cell.length_a   1.000
_cell.length_b   1.000
_cell.length_c   1.000
_cell.angle_alpha   90.00
_cell.angle_beta   90.00
_cell.angle_gamma   90.00
#
_symmetry.space_group_name_H-M   'P 1'
#
loop_
_entity.id
_entity.type
_entity.pdbx_description
1 polymer ?
#
loop_
_entity_poly.entity_id
_entity_poly.type
_entity_poly.pdbx_seq_one_letter_code
_entity_poly.pdbx_strand_id
1 'polypeptide(L)'
;RVFAVGDRVKCMVVAADPDPSDPRSVQLSTKILEPAPGDMLTDPARVYARAEEVASRTFQVGTVLEGIVTRIVSYGVFVDIGGMRGSLLHISQISKGLVPDVNRVFAIGDRVKAVVIDNRDRHEARVLLSTKELEPVKGDMIRDPAAVYEKAEAMAEQKKRGA
;
A
#
# COMPACT_ATOMS: atom_id res chain seq x y z
N ARG A 1 -9.26 29.40 11.02
CA ARG A 1 -10.41 28.52 10.70
C ARG A 1 -10.22 28.08 9.26
N VAL A 2 -10.03 26.79 9.01
CA VAL A 2 -9.52 26.26 7.73
C VAL A 2 -10.65 25.98 6.71
N PHE A 3 -11.88 25.75 7.20
CA PHE A 3 -13.05 25.50 6.37
C PHE A 3 -14.25 26.31 6.86
N ALA A 4 -15.08 26.77 5.93
CA ALA A 4 -16.39 27.36 6.17
C ALA A 4 -17.50 26.39 5.73
N VAL A 5 -18.68 26.55 6.32
CA VAL A 5 -19.88 25.81 5.89
C VAL A 5 -20.18 26.20 4.43
N GLY A 6 -20.20 25.22 3.53
CA GLY A 6 -20.40 25.41 2.09
C GLY A 6 -19.15 25.17 1.23
N ASP A 7 -17.96 25.02 1.83
CA ASP A 7 -16.73 24.74 1.09
C ASP A 7 -16.72 23.30 0.56
N ARG A 8 -16.28 23.14 -0.70
CA ARG A 8 -16.00 21.82 -1.28
C ARG A 8 -14.61 21.38 -0.87
N VAL A 9 -14.52 20.31 -0.09
CA VAL A 9 -13.26 19.74 0.38
C VAL A 9 -13.03 18.41 -0.35
N LYS A 10 -11.88 18.25 -1.01
CA LYS A 10 -11.43 16.92 -1.45
C LYS A 10 -10.76 16.23 -0.27
N CYS A 11 -11.24 15.05 0.07
CA CYS A 11 -10.74 14.27 1.21
C CYS A 11 -10.70 12.80 0.83
N MET A 12 -9.79 12.06 1.45
CA MET A 12 -9.68 10.62 1.25
C MET A 12 -10.54 9.89 2.27
N VAL A 13 -11.27 8.88 1.81
CA VAL A 13 -11.94 7.93 2.69
C VAL A 13 -10.86 7.08 3.36
N VAL A 14 -10.80 7.09 4.68
CA VAL A 14 -9.78 6.37 5.45
C VAL A 14 -10.29 5.02 5.95
N ALA A 15 -11.61 4.93 6.16
CA ALA A 15 -12.31 3.71 6.49
C ALA A 15 -13.79 3.84 6.09
N ALA A 16 -14.29 2.84 5.37
CA ALA A 16 -15.68 2.43 5.46
C ALA A 16 -15.75 1.43 6.63
N ASP A 17 -16.71 1.60 7.54
CA ASP A 17 -16.90 0.78 8.76
C ASP A 17 -15.92 1.02 9.93
N PRO A 18 -16.07 2.13 10.67
CA PRO A 18 -15.48 2.27 11.99
C PRO A 18 -16.40 1.80 13.15
N ASP A 19 -17.72 1.68 12.94
CA ASP A 19 -18.70 1.43 14.01
C ASP A 19 -19.63 0.24 13.68
N PRO A 20 -19.63 -0.85 14.49
CA PRO A 20 -20.52 -1.99 14.28
C PRO A 20 -22.01 -1.67 14.51
N SER A 21 -22.34 -0.48 14.99
CA SER A 21 -23.70 0.01 15.28
C SER A 21 -24.28 0.88 14.17
N ASP A 22 -23.45 1.45 13.29
CA ASP A 22 -23.92 2.22 12.11
C ASP A 22 -23.06 1.95 10.86
N PRO A 23 -23.45 0.97 10.03
CA PRO A 23 -22.72 0.53 8.84
C PRO A 23 -22.77 1.52 7.66
N ARG A 24 -23.32 2.73 7.85
CA ARG A 24 -23.36 3.78 6.82
C ARG A 24 -22.41 4.95 7.10
N SER A 25 -21.63 4.87 8.17
CA SER A 25 -20.66 5.91 8.53
C SER A 25 -19.35 5.74 7.76
N VAL A 26 -18.88 6.84 7.14
CA VAL A 26 -17.61 6.88 6.39
C VAL A 26 -16.69 7.90 7.05
N GLN A 27 -15.47 7.51 7.37
CA GLN A 27 -14.49 8.41 7.96
C GLN A 27 -13.64 9.07 6.87
N LEU A 28 -13.70 10.40 6.79
CA LEU A 28 -12.95 11.21 5.84
C LEU A 28 -11.76 11.87 6.54
N SER A 29 -10.57 11.79 5.96
CA SER A 29 -9.39 12.51 6.45
C SER A 29 -8.62 13.16 5.33
N THR A 30 -8.21 14.39 5.56
CA THR A 30 -7.26 15.12 4.70
C THR A 30 -5.81 14.87 5.13
N LYS A 31 -5.57 14.36 6.34
CA LYS A 31 -4.23 14.25 6.94
C LYS A 31 -3.28 13.32 6.17
N ILE A 32 -3.84 12.35 5.44
CA ILE A 32 -3.06 11.39 4.64
C ILE A 32 -2.64 12.01 3.30
N LEU A 33 -3.38 13.01 2.84
CA LEU A 33 -3.13 13.71 1.59
C LEU A 33 -2.12 14.85 1.79
N GLU A 34 -1.80 15.22 3.02
CA GLU A 34 -0.82 16.25 3.36
C GLU A 34 0.61 15.75 3.06
N PRO A 35 1.34 16.37 2.11
CA PRO A 35 2.75 16.04 1.86
C PRO A 35 3.64 16.25 3.08
N ALA A 36 3.39 17.33 3.83
CA ALA A 36 3.98 17.64 5.12
C ALA A 36 2.87 17.91 6.15
N PRO A 37 3.06 17.53 7.43
CA PRO A 37 2.06 17.74 8.46
C PRO A 37 1.69 19.23 8.58
N GLY A 38 0.41 19.55 8.44
CA GLY A 38 -0.09 20.92 8.48
C GLY A 38 -0.26 21.60 7.12
N ASP A 39 0.08 20.92 6.01
CA ASP A 39 -0.14 21.44 4.65
C ASP A 39 -1.60 21.83 4.38
N MET A 40 -2.57 21.21 5.04
CA MET A 40 -3.98 21.62 4.92
C MET A 40 -4.23 23.04 5.45
N LEU A 41 -3.44 23.50 6.42
CA LEU A 41 -3.54 24.84 7.00
C LEU A 41 -2.70 25.88 6.25
N THR A 42 -1.55 25.47 5.72
CA THR A 42 -0.59 26.38 5.07
C THR A 42 -0.76 26.48 3.57
N ASP A 43 -1.11 25.37 2.89
CA ASP A 43 -1.29 25.31 1.44
C ASP A 43 -2.24 24.16 1.02
N PRO A 44 -3.57 24.36 1.11
CA PRO A 44 -4.54 23.33 0.77
C PRO A 44 -4.51 22.93 -0.71
N ALA A 45 -3.97 23.75 -1.61
CA ALA A 45 -3.84 23.40 -3.02
C ALA A 45 -2.88 22.20 -3.22
N ARG A 46 -1.81 22.10 -2.42
CA ARG A 46 -0.90 20.95 -2.44
C ARG A 46 -1.57 19.65 -1.99
N VAL A 47 -2.44 19.75 -0.99
CA VAL A 47 -3.22 18.60 -0.49
C VAL A 47 -4.19 18.12 -1.56
N TYR A 48 -4.88 19.05 -2.24
CA TYR A 48 -5.82 18.71 -3.30
C TYR A 48 -5.14 18.18 -4.58
N ALA A 49 -3.99 18.73 -4.96
CA ALA A 49 -3.19 18.22 -6.07
C ALA A 49 -2.70 16.79 -5.79
N ARG A 50 -2.26 16.53 -4.55
CA ARG A 50 -1.90 15.18 -4.10
C ARG A 50 -3.10 14.24 -4.06
N ALA A 51 -4.29 14.73 -3.71
CA ALA A 51 -5.52 13.95 -3.80
C ALA A 51 -5.80 13.47 -5.23
N GLU A 52 -5.59 14.34 -6.23
CA GLU A 52 -5.74 13.96 -7.64
C GLU A 52 -4.63 13.01 -8.11
N GLU A 53 -3.39 13.20 -7.66
CA GLU A 53 -2.29 12.26 -7.93
C GLU A 53 -2.60 10.87 -7.36
N VAL A 54 -3.05 10.79 -6.10
CA VAL A 54 -3.40 9.52 -5.45
C VAL A 54 -4.63 8.88 -6.11
N ALA A 55 -5.66 9.67 -6.44
CA ALA A 55 -6.85 9.18 -7.12
C ALA A 55 -6.61 8.72 -8.56
N SER A 56 -5.66 9.35 -9.26
CA SER A 56 -5.28 8.97 -10.64
C SER A 56 -4.27 7.83 -10.73
N ARG A 57 -3.63 7.46 -9.61
CA ARG A 57 -2.76 6.28 -9.51
C ARG A 57 -3.59 4.98 -9.53
N THR A 58 -4.10 4.64 -10.71
CA THR A 58 -4.42 3.26 -11.06
C THR A 58 -3.11 2.49 -11.22
N PHE A 59 -2.72 1.77 -10.18
CA PHE A 59 -1.56 0.89 -10.27
C PHE A 59 -1.85 -0.23 -11.28
N GLN A 60 -1.01 -0.31 -12.31
CA GLN A 60 -1.07 -1.43 -13.25
C GLN A 60 -0.59 -2.69 -12.53
N VAL A 61 -1.42 -3.73 -12.60
CA VAL A 61 -1.05 -5.09 -12.21
C VAL A 61 0.27 -5.47 -12.88
N GLY A 62 1.16 -6.10 -12.12
CA GLY A 62 2.51 -6.47 -12.54
C GLY A 62 3.57 -5.40 -12.26
N THR A 63 3.21 -4.22 -11.74
CA THR A 63 4.20 -3.18 -11.41
C THR A 63 4.79 -3.39 -10.02
N VAL A 64 6.11 -3.23 -9.90
CA VAL A 64 6.81 -3.24 -8.61
C VAL A 64 6.62 -1.90 -7.93
N LEU A 65 6.23 -1.96 -6.67
CA LEU A 65 6.03 -0.81 -5.83
C LEU A 65 6.83 -0.98 -4.55
N GLU A 66 7.39 0.12 -4.08
CA GLU A 66 8.02 0.21 -2.78
C GLU A 66 7.03 0.80 -1.78
N GLY A 67 6.95 0.19 -0.60
CA GLY A 67 6.10 0.66 0.48
C GLY A 67 6.70 0.42 1.85
N ILE A 68 6.03 0.94 2.87
CA ILE A 68 6.46 0.84 4.26
C ILE A 68 5.47 -0.04 5.03
N VAL A 69 5.98 -0.99 5.80
CA VAL A 69 5.14 -1.84 6.67
C VAL A 69 4.50 -0.97 7.75
N THR A 70 3.18 -0.91 7.77
CA THR A 70 2.41 -0.17 8.78
C THR A 70 1.92 -1.07 9.90
N ARG A 71 1.54 -2.31 9.57
CA ARG A 71 1.02 -3.27 10.54
C ARG A 71 1.31 -4.71 10.10
N ILE A 72 1.60 -5.58 11.06
CA ILE A 72 1.84 -7.00 10.81
C ILE A 72 0.76 -7.81 11.55
N VAL A 73 0.22 -8.82 10.88
CA VAL A 73 -0.76 -9.77 11.43
C VAL A 73 -0.35 -11.20 11.07
N SER A 74 -0.89 -12.21 11.76
CA SER A 74 -0.47 -13.60 11.57
C SER A 74 -0.71 -14.15 10.16
N TYR A 75 -1.68 -13.59 9.43
CA TYR A 75 -2.04 -14.01 8.07
C TYR A 75 -1.47 -13.09 6.96
N GLY A 76 -0.73 -12.03 7.31
CA GLY A 76 -0.21 -11.10 6.31
C GLY A 76 0.38 -9.81 6.87
N VAL A 77 0.77 -8.91 5.96
CA VAL A 77 1.38 -7.62 6.27
C VAL A 77 0.62 -6.51 5.57
N PHE A 78 0.35 -5.44 6.30
CA PHE A 78 -0.19 -4.21 5.75
C PHE A 78 0.95 -3.27 5.41
N VAL A 79 0.99 -2.86 4.15
CA VAL A 79 2.00 -1.97 3.60
C VAL A 79 1.30 -0.67 3.18
N ASP A 80 1.93 0.47 3.43
CA ASP A 80 1.56 1.76 2.86
C ASP A 80 2.41 1.99 1.61
N ILE A 81 1.74 2.07 0.47
CA ILE A 81 2.38 2.33 -0.82
C ILE A 81 1.93 3.70 -1.31
N GLY A 82 2.75 4.71 -1.09
CA GLY A 82 2.64 6.02 -1.73
C GLY A 82 1.27 6.70 -1.58
N GLY A 83 0.57 6.50 -0.46
CA GLY A 83 -0.76 7.08 -0.19
C GLY A 83 -1.92 6.08 -0.22
N MET A 84 -1.68 4.83 -0.64
CA MET A 84 -2.64 3.74 -0.47
C MET A 84 -2.40 3.02 0.86
N ARG A 85 -3.23 3.33 1.85
CA ARG A 85 -3.27 2.59 3.11
C ARG A 85 -4.18 1.39 2.96
N GLY A 86 -3.68 0.21 3.32
CA GLY A 86 -4.47 -1.03 3.27
C GLY A 86 -4.05 -2.02 2.20
N SER A 87 -2.92 -1.79 1.50
CA SER A 87 -2.36 -2.82 0.62
C SER A 87 -1.90 -4.03 1.46
N LEU A 88 -2.44 -5.20 1.11
CA LEU A 88 -2.30 -6.41 1.90
C LEU A 88 -1.39 -7.39 1.19
N LEU A 89 -0.31 -7.76 1.87
CA LEU A 89 0.58 -8.84 1.48
C LEU A 89 0.18 -10.09 2.28
N HIS A 90 -0.53 -11.01 1.64
CA HIS A 90 -0.95 -12.25 2.29
C HIS A 90 0.25 -13.16 2.57
N ILE A 91 0.23 -13.96 3.64
CA ILE A 91 1.35 -14.85 4.00
C ILE A 91 1.78 -15.78 2.86
N SER A 92 0.82 -16.29 2.09
CA SER A 92 1.07 -17.14 0.90
C SER A 92 1.69 -16.39 -0.29
N GLN A 93 1.73 -15.06 -0.23
CA GLN A 93 2.30 -14.20 -1.26
C GLN A 93 3.66 -13.61 -0.83
N ILE A 94 4.08 -13.84 0.42
CA ILE A 94 5.38 -13.40 0.95
C ILE A 94 6.52 -14.18 0.29
N SER A 95 6.43 -15.50 0.32
CA SER A 95 7.45 -16.36 -0.26
C SER A 95 6.81 -17.60 -0.85
N LYS A 96 7.45 -18.19 -1.86
CA LYS A 96 7.16 -19.56 -2.31
C LYS A 96 7.53 -20.61 -1.25
N GLY A 97 8.37 -20.25 -0.27
CA GLY A 97 8.74 -21.09 0.87
C GLY A 97 7.65 -21.17 1.95
N LEU A 98 7.80 -22.11 2.88
CA LEU A 98 6.96 -22.14 4.09
C LEU A 98 7.41 -21.00 5.00
N VAL A 99 6.56 -19.99 5.20
CA VAL A 99 6.82 -18.89 6.13
C VAL A 99 6.15 -19.25 7.46
N PRO A 100 6.89 -19.65 8.50
CA PRO A 100 6.30 -19.99 9.79
C PRO A 100 5.82 -18.74 10.53
N ASP A 101 6.57 -17.64 10.43
CA ASP A 101 6.29 -16.40 11.16
C ASP A 101 6.60 -15.17 10.31
N VAL A 102 5.57 -14.38 10.03
CA VAL A 102 5.66 -13.13 9.27
C VAL A 102 6.49 -12.08 10.02
N ASN A 103 6.40 -12.05 11.35
CA ASN A 103 7.14 -11.14 12.23
C ASN A 103 8.66 -11.36 12.21
N ARG A 104 9.14 -12.51 11.74
CA ARG A 104 10.58 -12.75 11.56
C ARG A 104 11.12 -12.20 10.24
N VAL A 105 10.25 -12.03 9.26
CA VAL A 105 10.61 -11.59 7.90
C VAL A 105 10.46 -10.09 7.77
N PHE A 106 9.42 -9.51 8.39
CA PHE A 106 9.11 -8.09 8.29
C PHE A 106 9.06 -7.44 9.67
N ALA A 107 9.48 -6.18 9.73
CA ALA A 107 9.32 -5.32 10.89
C ALA A 107 8.42 -4.12 10.57
N ILE A 108 7.74 -3.58 11.59
CA ILE A 108 6.96 -2.35 11.43
C ILE A 108 7.90 -1.19 11.08
N GLY A 109 7.60 -0.44 10.04
CA GLY A 109 8.43 0.63 9.51
C GLY A 109 9.45 0.18 8.45
N ASP A 110 9.52 -1.12 8.16
CA ASP A 110 10.46 -1.65 7.17
C ASP A 110 10.04 -1.32 5.73
N ARG A 111 11.03 -1.16 4.84
CA ARG A 111 10.79 -0.87 3.42
C ARG A 111 10.73 -2.17 2.64
N VAL A 112 9.61 -2.37 1.95
CA VAL A 112 9.33 -3.59 1.21
C VAL A 112 9.00 -3.28 -0.24
N LYS A 113 9.65 -3.97 -1.17
CA LYS A 113 9.29 -3.95 -2.59
C LYS A 113 8.41 -5.15 -2.91
N ALA A 114 7.23 -4.90 -3.45
CA ALA A 114 6.28 -5.94 -3.84
C ALA A 114 5.65 -5.63 -5.19
N VAL A 115 5.23 -6.67 -5.91
CA VAL A 115 4.48 -6.50 -7.16
C VAL A 115 2.99 -6.45 -6.89
N VAL A 116 2.27 -5.60 -7.61
CA VAL A 116 0.80 -5.61 -7.60
C VAL A 116 0.31 -6.81 -8.38
N ILE A 117 -0.44 -7.71 -7.74
CA ILE A 117 -1.03 -8.88 -8.42
C ILE A 117 -2.51 -8.69 -8.76
N ASP A 118 -3.20 -7.85 -8.01
CA ASP A 118 -4.64 -7.64 -8.20
C ASP A 118 -5.03 -6.28 -7.58
N ASN A 119 -6.00 -5.61 -8.19
CA ASN A 119 -6.55 -4.32 -7.76
C ASN A 119 -8.04 -4.43 -7.38
N ARG A 120 -8.40 -5.52 -6.68
CA ARG A 120 -9.78 -5.92 -6.36
C ARG A 120 -10.69 -4.83 -5.85
N ASP A 121 -10.17 -3.78 -5.21
CA ASP A 121 -10.98 -2.71 -4.67
C ASP A 121 -10.50 -1.31 -5.08
N ARG A 122 -11.07 -0.81 -6.18
CA ARG A 122 -10.87 0.59 -6.62
C ARG A 122 -11.47 1.60 -5.66
N HIS A 123 -12.43 1.20 -4.82
CA HIS A 123 -13.10 2.10 -3.90
C HIS A 123 -12.33 2.29 -2.59
N GLU A 124 -11.72 1.23 -2.07
CA GLU A 124 -10.94 1.29 -0.83
C GLU A 124 -9.42 1.48 -1.04
N ALA A 125 -8.97 1.68 -2.28
CA ALA A 125 -7.54 1.78 -2.63
C ALA A 125 -6.72 0.59 -2.09
N ARG A 126 -7.32 -0.59 -2.05
CA ARG A 126 -6.69 -1.83 -1.58
C ARG A 126 -6.19 -2.61 -2.78
N VAL A 127 -4.89 -2.86 -2.80
CA VAL A 127 -4.24 -3.72 -3.79
C VAL A 127 -3.68 -4.97 -3.10
N LEU A 128 -3.75 -6.10 -3.80
CA LEU A 128 -3.05 -7.30 -3.37
C LEU A 128 -1.61 -7.23 -3.86
N LEU A 129 -0.70 -7.48 -2.93
CA LEU A 129 0.72 -7.46 -3.18
C LEU A 129 1.29 -8.87 -3.15
N SER A 130 2.40 -9.06 -3.86
CA SER A 130 3.16 -10.30 -3.84
C SER A 130 4.65 -10.03 -3.94
N THR A 131 5.42 -10.64 -3.05
CA THR A 131 6.89 -10.62 -3.09
C THR A 131 7.44 -11.92 -3.68
N LYS A 132 6.64 -13.00 -3.67
CA LYS A 132 7.00 -14.30 -4.29
C LYS A 132 7.31 -14.19 -5.78
N GLU A 133 6.71 -13.21 -6.44
CA GLU A 133 6.88 -13.00 -7.88
C GLU A 133 8.26 -12.44 -8.22
N LEU A 134 8.86 -11.72 -7.25
CA LEU A 134 10.18 -11.12 -7.31
C LEU A 134 11.27 -12.11 -6.88
N GLU A 135 10.90 -13.19 -6.18
CA GLU A 135 11.84 -14.24 -5.78
C GLU A 135 12.36 -15.05 -6.99
N PRO A 136 13.68 -15.01 -7.26
CA PRO A 136 14.29 -15.85 -8.28
C PRO A 136 14.32 -17.32 -7.86
N VAL A 137 14.66 -17.61 -6.60
CA VAL A 137 14.65 -18.97 -6.03
C VAL A 137 13.66 -19.05 -4.87
N LYS A 138 13.04 -20.23 -4.71
CA LYS A 138 12.09 -20.50 -3.64
C LYS A 138 12.74 -20.30 -2.27
N GLY A 139 12.18 -19.39 -1.46
CA GLY A 139 12.63 -19.14 -0.10
C GLY A 139 13.74 -18.10 0.02
N ASP A 140 14.08 -17.38 -1.07
CA ASP A 140 15.01 -16.26 -1.00
C ASP A 140 14.52 -15.17 -0.05
N MET A 141 13.20 -14.90 0.02
CA MET A 141 12.66 -13.94 0.98
C MET A 141 12.90 -14.31 2.45
N ILE A 142 13.16 -15.59 2.74
CA ILE A 142 13.44 -16.09 4.10
C ILE A 142 14.95 -16.09 4.37
N ARG A 143 15.76 -16.31 3.34
CA ARG A 143 17.22 -16.44 3.44
C ARG A 143 17.94 -15.10 3.28
N ASP A 144 17.54 -14.33 2.28
CA ASP A 144 18.15 -13.07 1.87
C ASP A 144 17.10 -12.15 1.21
N PRO A 145 16.26 -11.47 2.01
CA PRO A 145 15.26 -10.54 1.48
C PRO A 145 15.90 -9.34 0.75
N ALA A 146 17.11 -8.92 1.15
CA ALA A 146 17.81 -7.81 0.51
C ALA A 146 18.15 -8.12 -0.96
N ALA A 147 18.64 -9.33 -1.24
CA ALA A 147 18.90 -9.77 -2.61
C ALA A 147 17.63 -9.83 -3.49
N VAL A 148 16.47 -10.12 -2.89
CA VAL A 148 15.19 -10.10 -3.59
C VAL A 148 14.79 -8.67 -3.96
N TYR A 149 14.96 -7.71 -3.05
CA TYR A 149 14.61 -6.31 -3.32
C TYR A 149 15.52 -5.64 -4.34
N GLU A 150 16.81 -5.95 -4.34
CA GLU A 150 17.76 -5.47 -5.34
C GLU A 150 17.41 -5.99 -6.74
N LYS A 151 16.95 -7.24 -6.84
CA LYS A 151 16.60 -7.88 -8.13
C LYS A 151 15.14 -7.71 -8.52
N ALA A 152 14.33 -7.10 -7.66
CA ALA A 152 12.89 -7.00 -7.83
C ALA A 152 12.49 -6.35 -9.17
N GLU A 153 13.13 -5.24 -9.51
CA GLU A 153 12.81 -4.48 -10.73
C GLU A 153 13.18 -5.29 -11.99
N ALA A 154 14.35 -5.93 -12.01
CA ALA A 154 14.80 -6.77 -13.12
C ALA A 154 13.90 -8.01 -13.32
N MET A 155 13.48 -8.65 -12.23
CA MET A 155 12.61 -9.83 -12.26
C MET A 155 11.20 -9.50 -12.73
N ALA A 156 10.65 -8.38 -12.27
CA ALA A 156 9.33 -7.94 -12.71
C ALA A 156 9.31 -7.56 -14.20
N GLU A 157 10.38 -6.95 -14.71
CA GLU A 157 10.48 -6.63 -16.13
C GLU A 157 10.62 -7.90 -17.01
N GLN A 158 11.39 -8.90 -16.56
CA GLN A 158 11.43 -10.21 -17.22
C GLN A 158 10.06 -10.87 -17.28
N LYS A 159 9.28 -10.82 -16.19
CA LYS A 159 7.93 -11.37 -16.15
C LYS A 159 6.93 -10.60 -17.01
N LYS A 160 7.02 -9.26 -17.06
CA LYS A 160 6.21 -8.44 -17.97
C LYS A 160 6.48 -8.73 -19.45
N ARG A 161 7.71 -9.13 -19.81
CA ARG A 161 8.09 -9.49 -21.19
C ARG A 161 7.71 -10.92 -21.59
N GLY A 162 7.45 -11.80 -20.62
CA GLY A 162 7.15 -13.21 -20.85
C GLY A 162 5.66 -13.57 -20.74
N ALA A 163 4.78 -12.60 -20.49
CA ALA A 163 3.33 -12.78 -20.35
C ALA A 163 2.57 -12.26 -21.59
#